data_AF-Q0FT15-F1
#
_entry.id   AF-Q0FT15-F1
#
_cell.length_a   1.000
_cell.length_b   1.000
_cell.length_c   1.000
_cell.angle_alpha   90.00
_cell.angle_beta   90.00
_cell.angle_gamma   90.00
#
_symmetry.space_group_name_H-M   'P 1'
#
loop_
_entity.id
_entity.type
_entity.pdbx_description
1 polymer ?
#
loop_
_entity_poly.entity_id
_entity_poly.type
_entity_poly.pdbx_seq_one_letter_code
_entity_poly.pdbx_strand_id
1 'polypeptide(L)'
;MRTLLYVTTFLGLIGLAFWAYRENYETKAALDNVERLHRDIADARARLAILKAEWAYLNRPDRLRDLAEINFPRLELLPMRPDQFGRVDQVSYPVTQPLVVMEPIDVSSAGATQ
;
A
#
# COMPACT_ATOMS: atom_id res chain seq x y z
N MET A 1 -10.62 62.32 -15.98
CA MET A 1 -10.64 61.05 -16.75
C MET A 1 -9.30 60.32 -16.75
N ARG A 2 -8.20 60.91 -17.24
CA ARG A 2 -6.88 60.24 -17.30
C ARG A 2 -6.34 59.75 -15.94
N THR A 3 -6.47 60.56 -14.88
CA THR A 3 -6.01 60.20 -13.54
C THR A 3 -6.72 58.98 -12.97
N LEU A 4 -8.03 58.84 -13.21
CA LEU A 4 -8.80 57.67 -12.78
C LEU A 4 -8.30 56.39 -13.45
N LEU A 5 -8.03 56.45 -14.76
CA LEU A 5 -7.46 55.32 -15.50
C LEU A 5 -6.11 54.89 -14.90
N TYR A 6 -5.22 55.84 -14.62
CA TYR A 6 -3.92 55.52 -14.00
C TYR A 6 -4.06 54.90 -12.60
N VAL A 7 -4.95 55.42 -11.76
CA VAL A 7 -5.19 54.84 -10.42
C VAL A 7 -5.77 53.44 -10.52
N THR A 8 -6.75 53.20 -11.38
CA THR A 8 -7.36 51.88 -11.55
C THR A 8 -6.34 50.86 -12.09
N THR A 9 -5.52 51.24 -13.08
CA THR A 9 -4.46 50.36 -13.58
C THR A 9 -3.41 50.07 -12.49
N PHE A 10 -3.01 51.07 -11.72
CA PHE A 10 -2.05 50.89 -10.63
C PHE A 10 -2.59 49.94 -9.54
N LEU A 11 -3.85 50.10 -9.14
CA LEU A 11 -4.52 49.18 -8.22
C LEU A 11 -4.62 47.76 -8.81
N GLY A 12 -4.88 47.65 -10.12
CA GLY A 12 -4.85 46.37 -10.83
C GLY A 12 -3.49 45.68 -10.76
N LEU A 13 -2.39 46.44 -10.94
CA LEU A 13 -1.02 45.91 -10.81
C LEU A 13 -0.73 45.43 -9.39
N ILE A 14 -1.16 46.16 -8.36
CA ILE A 14 -1.02 45.74 -6.96
C ILE A 14 -1.79 44.43 -6.70
N GLY A 15 -3.02 44.33 -7.22
CA GLY A 15 -3.83 43.11 -7.11
C GLY A 15 -3.16 41.91 -7.76
N LEU A 16 -2.61 42.07 -8.96
CA LEU A 16 -1.87 41.02 -9.67
C LEU A 16 -0.58 40.63 -8.94
N ALA A 17 0.16 41.59 -8.39
CA ALA A 17 1.37 41.31 -7.61
C ALA A 17 1.05 40.50 -6.36
N PHE A 18 -0.03 40.85 -5.64
CA PHE A 18 -0.50 40.11 -4.48
C PHE A 18 -0.96 38.69 -4.86
N TRP A 19 -1.73 38.56 -5.93
CA TRP A 19 -2.19 37.26 -6.42
C TRP A 19 -1.02 36.35 -6.82
N ALA A 20 -0.06 36.86 -7.60
CA ALA A 20 1.11 36.11 -8.01
C ALA A 20 1.99 35.69 -6.82
N TYR A 21 2.14 36.56 -5.81
CA TYR A 21 2.88 36.23 -4.60
C TYR A 21 2.19 35.11 -3.80
N ARG A 22 0.86 35.18 -3.67
CA ARG A 22 0.06 34.15 -2.99
C ARG A 22 0.17 32.80 -3.71
N GLU A 23 -0.03 32.78 -5.03
CA GLU A 23 0.06 31.56 -5.85
C GLU A 23 1.44 30.89 -5.72
N ASN A 24 2.49 31.70 -5.70
CA ASN A 24 3.86 31.23 -5.51
C ASN A 24 4.04 30.55 -4.14
N TYR A 25 3.43 31.09 -3.09
CA TYR A 25 3.49 30.51 -1.74
C TYR A 25 2.70 29.20 -1.63
N GLU A 26 1.50 29.13 -2.23
CA GLU A 26 0.70 27.91 -2.26
C GLU A 26 1.44 26.79 -3.03
N THR A 27 2.10 27.13 -4.14
CA THR A 27 2.94 26.19 -4.90
C THR A 27 4.12 25.68 -4.08
N LYS A 28 4.84 26.56 -3.38
CA LYS A 28 5.96 26.18 -2.52
C LYS A 28 5.52 25.27 -1.38
N ALA A 29 4.41 25.58 -0.73
CA ALA A 29 3.86 24.75 0.33
C ALA A 29 3.49 23.34 -0.17
N ALA A 30 2.93 23.23 -1.37
CA ALA A 30 2.66 21.94 -1.99
C ALA A 30 3.96 21.15 -2.25
N LEU A 31 5.00 21.82 -2.77
CA LEU A 31 6.30 21.20 -3.04
C LEU A 31 6.98 20.70 -1.76
N ASP A 32 6.99 21.50 -0.70
CA ASP A 32 7.55 21.13 0.60
C ASP A 32 6.86 19.90 1.20
N ASN A 33 5.54 19.81 1.04
CA ASN A 33 4.76 18.66 1.48
C ASN A 33 5.11 17.39 0.70
N VAL A 34 5.26 17.50 -0.63
CA VAL A 34 5.68 16.38 -1.48
C VAL A 34 7.08 15.92 -1.09
N GLU A 35 8.02 16.84 -0.88
CA GLU A 35 9.38 16.49 -0.47
C GLU A 35 9.42 15.78 0.89
N ARG A 36 8.64 16.28 1.86
CA ARG A 36 8.47 15.63 3.16
C ARG A 36 7.91 14.21 3.02
N LEU A 37 6.85 14.04 2.21
CA LEU A 37 6.25 12.73 1.99
C LEU A 37 7.25 11.75 1.34
N HIS A 38 8.05 12.22 0.38
CA HIS A 38 9.10 11.40 -0.24
C HIS A 38 10.15 10.94 0.76
N ARG A 39 10.56 11.79 1.71
CA ARG A 39 11.47 11.41 2.80
C ARG A 39 10.83 10.35 3.70
N ASP A 40 9.58 10.56 4.12
CA ASP A 40 8.86 9.61 4.96
C ASP A 40 8.72 8.23 4.27
N ILE A 41 8.46 8.22 2.95
CA ILE A 41 8.40 6.98 2.15
C ILE A 41 9.77 6.31 2.08
N ALA A 42 10.85 7.07 1.90
CA ALA A 42 12.21 6.53 1.86
C ALA A 42 12.58 5.86 3.19
N ASP A 43 12.27 6.52 4.31
CA ASP A 43 12.51 5.98 5.65
C ASP A 43 11.69 4.72 5.92
N ALA A 44 10.41 4.71 5.52
CA ALA A 44 9.55 3.53 5.64
C ALA A 44 10.08 2.35 4.81
N ARG A 45 10.56 2.60 3.59
CA ARG A 45 11.19 1.57 2.74
C ARG A 45 12.47 1.02 3.34
N ALA A 46 13.31 1.87 3.93
CA ALA A 46 14.52 1.44 4.63
C ALA A 46 14.18 0.51 5.81
N ARG A 47 13.18 0.86 6.62
CA ARG A 47 12.68 0.00 7.71
C ARG A 47 12.14 -1.34 7.20
N LEU A 48 11.37 -1.32 6.11
CA LEU A 48 10.87 -2.55 5.48
C LEU A 48 12.00 -3.44 4.97
N ALA A 49 13.07 -2.87 4.44
CA ALA A 49 14.23 -3.65 3.99
C ALA A 49 14.90 -4.40 5.15
N ILE A 50 15.07 -3.73 6.30
CA ILE A 50 15.61 -4.35 7.53
C ILE A 50 14.68 -5.48 8.01
N LEU A 51 13.37 -5.21 8.14
CA LEU A 51 12.40 -6.21 8.59
C LEU A 51 12.35 -7.44 7.67
N LYS A 52 12.48 -7.25 6.35
CA LYS A 52 12.59 -8.37 5.40
C LYS A 52 13.86 -9.18 5.60
N ALA A 53 14.99 -8.53 5.88
CA ALA A 53 16.24 -9.22 6.18
C ALA A 53 16.15 -10.01 7.48
N GLU A 54 15.57 -9.44 8.53
CA GLU A 54 15.30 -10.13 9.79
C GLU A 54 14.37 -11.32 9.61
N TRP A 55 13.30 -11.15 8.84
CA TRP A 55 12.38 -12.24 8.51
C TRP A 55 13.10 -13.35 7.75
N ALA A 56 13.93 -13.02 6.75
CA ALA A 56 14.70 -14.01 6.01
C ALA A 56 15.67 -14.77 6.92
N TYR A 57 16.32 -14.07 7.85
CA TYR A 57 17.21 -14.69 8.84
C TYR A 57 16.47 -15.60 9.83
N LEU A 58 15.28 -15.20 10.28
CA LEU A 58 14.43 -16.01 11.15
C LEU A 58 13.86 -17.24 10.44
N ASN A 59 13.55 -17.12 9.15
CA ASN A 59 12.99 -18.20 8.34
C ASN A 59 14.02 -19.04 7.59
N ARG A 60 15.32 -18.93 7.94
CA ARG A 60 16.35 -19.76 7.33
C ARG A 60 16.08 -21.24 7.66
N PRO A 61 15.97 -22.14 6.67
CA PRO A 61 15.55 -23.53 6.88
C PRO A 61 16.49 -24.29 7.82
N ASP A 62 17.80 -24.09 7.70
CA ASP A 62 18.79 -24.72 8.59
C ASP A 62 18.53 -24.36 10.05
N ARG A 63 18.34 -23.06 10.34
CA ARG A 63 18.09 -22.57 11.70
C ARG A 63 16.78 -23.12 12.25
N LEU A 64 15.72 -23.14 11.44
CA LEU A 64 14.43 -23.69 11.84
C LEU A 64 14.55 -25.19 12.15
N ARG A 65 15.36 -25.93 11.39
CA ARG A 65 15.63 -27.36 11.63
C ARG A 65 16.39 -27.56 12.95
N ASP A 66 17.44 -26.79 13.19
CA ASP A 66 18.21 -26.84 14.44
C ASP A 66 17.32 -26.53 15.65
N LEU A 67 16.46 -25.50 15.52
CA LEU A 67 15.50 -25.14 16.57
C LEU A 67 14.44 -26.24 16.80
N ALA A 68 13.95 -26.88 15.74
CA ALA A 68 13.00 -27.98 15.86
C ALA A 68 13.63 -29.21 16.54
N GLU A 69 14.89 -29.50 16.24
CA GLU A 69 15.65 -30.60 16.85
C GLU A 69 15.89 -30.36 18.34
N ILE A 70 16.33 -29.16 18.73
CA ILE A 70 16.54 -28.80 20.13
C ILE A 70 15.22 -28.85 20.93
N ASN A 71 14.08 -28.54 20.29
CA ASN A 71 12.76 -28.55 20.90
C ASN A 71 11.94 -29.83 20.61
N PHE A 72 12.59 -30.89 20.14
CA PHE A 72 11.94 -32.13 19.73
C PHE A 72 11.00 -32.73 20.79
N PRO A 73 11.33 -32.79 22.10
CA PRO A 73 10.44 -33.38 23.11
C PRO A 73 9.07 -32.73 23.22
N ARG A 74 8.92 -31.49 22.74
CA ARG A 74 7.66 -30.75 22.76
C ARG A 74 7.01 -30.67 21.39
N LEU A 75 7.82 -30.52 20.34
CA LEU A 75 7.32 -30.28 18.99
C LEU A 75 7.05 -31.59 18.23
N GLU A 76 7.82 -32.64 18.49
CA GLU A 76 7.75 -33.94 17.81
C GLU A 76 7.79 -33.82 16.27
N LEU A 77 8.42 -32.76 15.77
CA LEU A 77 8.53 -32.48 14.35
C LEU A 77 9.70 -33.25 13.74
N LEU A 78 9.45 -33.92 12.62
CA LEU A 78 10.46 -34.56 11.80
C LEU A 78 10.65 -33.80 10.48
N PRO A 79 11.86 -33.81 9.89
CA PRO A 79 12.08 -33.21 8.59
C PRO A 79 11.13 -33.81 7.55
N MET A 80 10.46 -32.94 6.79
CA MET A 80 9.67 -33.39 5.65
C MET A 80 10.58 -34.06 4.62
N ARG A 81 10.22 -35.28 4.22
CA ARG A 81 10.93 -36.02 3.19
C ARG A 81 10.22 -35.86 1.84
N PRO A 82 10.96 -35.90 0.72
CA PRO A 82 10.37 -35.74 -0.61
C PRO A 82 9.23 -36.74 -0.92
N ASP A 83 9.31 -37.95 -0.36
CA ASP A 83 8.31 -39.01 -0.51
C ASP A 83 7.00 -38.75 0.27
N GLN A 84 6.97 -37.76 1.17
CA GLN A 84 5.77 -37.35 1.89
C GLN A 84 4.93 -36.33 1.12
N PHE A 85 5.44 -35.75 0.02
CA PHE A 85 4.64 -34.90 -0.84
C PHE A 85 3.70 -35.78 -1.68
N GLY A 86 2.39 -35.59 -1.52
CA GLY A 86 1.39 -36.25 -2.35
C GLY A 86 1.50 -35.79 -3.80
N ARG A 87 1.32 -36.72 -4.74
CA ARG A 87 1.17 -36.38 -6.16
C ARG A 87 -0.20 -35.75 -6.40
N VAL A 88 -0.32 -34.94 -7.44
CA VAL A 88 -1.56 -34.20 -7.74
C VAL A 88 -2.77 -35.12 -7.88
N ASP A 89 -2.57 -36.31 -8.46
CA ASP A 89 -3.56 -37.39 -8.61
C ASP A 89 -3.95 -38.08 -7.29
N GLN A 90 -3.21 -37.83 -6.20
CA GLN A 90 -3.45 -38.36 -4.86
C GLN A 90 -4.19 -37.36 -3.96
N VAL A 91 -4.46 -36.14 -4.45
CA VAL A 91 -5.19 -35.11 -3.72
C VAL A 91 -6.65 -35.13 -4.15
N SER A 92 -7.56 -35.51 -3.24
CA SER A 92 -9.00 -35.37 -3.50
C SER A 92 -9.36 -33.89 -3.61
N TYR A 93 -9.69 -33.45 -4.82
CA TYR A 93 -10.26 -32.13 -5.03
C TYR A 93 -11.68 -32.07 -4.45
N PRO A 94 -12.07 -30.95 -3.84
CA PRO A 94 -13.44 -30.76 -3.39
C PRO A 94 -14.37 -30.89 -4.59
N VAL A 95 -15.46 -31.65 -4.43
CA VAL A 95 -16.50 -31.79 -5.46
C VAL A 95 -17.04 -30.39 -5.73
N THR A 96 -16.81 -29.88 -6.94
CA THR A 96 -17.39 -28.61 -7.38
C THR A 96 -18.89 -28.84 -7.51
N GLN A 97 -19.65 -28.52 -6.48
CA GLN A 97 -21.10 -28.50 -6.59
C GLN A 97 -21.43 -27.39 -7.60
N PRO A 98 -22.14 -27.69 -8.71
CA PRO A 98 -22.57 -26.65 -9.62
C PRO A 98 -23.37 -25.65 -8.79
N LEU A 99 -22.95 -24.38 -8.84
CA LEU A 99 -23.69 -23.29 -8.20
C LEU A 99 -25.03 -23.19 -8.91
N VAL A 100 -26.06 -23.83 -8.35
CA VAL A 100 -27.42 -23.74 -8.88
C VAL A 100 -27.97 -22.41 -8.40
N VAL A 101 -27.82 -21.36 -9.23
CA VAL A 101 -28.46 -20.06 -9.01
C VAL A 101 -29.95 -20.24 -9.30
N MET A 102 -30.68 -20.78 -8.32
CA MET A 102 -32.13 -20.98 -8.43
C MET A 102 -32.92 -19.69 -8.21
N GLU A 103 -32.32 -18.71 -7.55
CA GLU A 103 -33.00 -17.49 -7.16
C GLU A 103 -32.22 -16.28 -7.69
N PRO A 104 -32.84 -15.42 -8.53
CA PRO A 104 -32.24 -14.17 -8.91
C PRO A 104 -32.08 -13.31 -7.66
N ILE A 105 -30.84 -12.99 -7.30
CA ILE A 105 -30.60 -11.98 -6.27
C ILE A 105 -30.87 -10.61 -6.88
N ASP A 106 -31.87 -9.92 -6.36
CA ASP A 106 -32.25 -8.60 -6.85
C ASP A 106 -31.22 -7.58 -6.37
N VAL A 107 -30.38 -7.12 -7.30
CA VAL A 107 -29.31 -6.16 -7.01
C VAL A 107 -29.90 -4.76 -7.12
N SER A 108 -30.57 -4.30 -6.07
CA SER A 108 -30.99 -2.90 -6.00
C SER A 108 -29.76 -2.02 -5.82
N SER A 109 -29.44 -1.21 -6.83
CA SER A 109 -28.48 -0.12 -6.73
C SER A 109 -29.09 1.01 -5.89
N ALA A 110 -29.37 0.74 -4.61
CA ALA A 110 -29.75 1.76 -3.64
C ALA A 110 -28.51 2.63 -3.34
N GLY A 111 -28.24 3.57 -4.26
CA GLY A 111 -27.13 4.52 -4.15
C GLY A 111 -26.71 5.20 -5.46
N ALA A 112 -27.23 4.79 -6.62
CA ALA A 112 -26.86 5.37 -7.92
C ALA A 112 -27.92 6.33 -8.49
N THR A 113 -28.27 7.38 -7.75
CA THR A 113 -28.91 8.61 -8.25
C THR A 113 -28.72 9.68 -7.16
N GLN A 114 -28.20 10.88 -7.39
CA GLN A 114 -27.87 11.64 -8.59
C GLN A 114 -26.74 12.61 -8.23
#